data_AF-A0A8K0R132-F1
#
_entry.id   AF-A0A8K0R132-F1
#
_cell.length_a   1.000
_cell.length_b   1.000
_cell.length_c   1.000
_cell.angle_alpha   90.00
_cell.angle_beta   90.00
_cell.angle_gamma   90.00
#
_symmetry.space_group_name_H-M   'P 1'
#
loop_
_entity.id
_entity.type
_entity.pdbx_description
1 polymer ?
#
loop_
_entity_poly.entity_id
_entity_poly.type
_entity_poly.pdbx_seq_one_letter_code
_entity_poly.pdbx_strand_id
1 'polypeptide(L)'
;MASAIDSKDIDVDAPTKVDAFQRPGGLAANMSPERRAQVEKKLKRKLDARCSLFVLIYIMNYLDRNNIAAARLGGLQEDLNINNTQYATCLSILYVGYILMQVPSNMIINRIPRPSLYISIVMLLWGMISTLSGNTHNFAGMVAVRFFIGFVEAAFLPGALLILSKWYTRRELTLRNAILFCGNLISNAFSSLVGAAVLSNMEGTLGHRAWRWLYWIEGAATMVIAIAAVFILPDLPHNSRGFTEEERAVAVLRMTEDVGEADEDSAEQSPWAGLIMAVKDGKIYVMMLTFTAYVVGLSFNAFFPTLTRTLGFGYITTLLMSAPPWAFACVVSLINAWHADRTQERFWHIVGPIIGGLVGFIISMSTLNTAARYVALFLQASAYAGFIVFYSWISSSFPRPPAKRAVAIAMINAFSQLGNIAGSYVWNMSENGFRNSYGVVTAMFCVTIAGCFIFKLILVRLNKRLDDGTDAWVVHGDVAEQTARNEGVSVEEGKNLMKDFRYLV
;
A
#
# COMPACT_ATOMS: atom_id res chain seq x y z
N MET A 1 22.94 32.28 65.07
CA MET A 1 23.85 31.57 66.00
C MET A 1 23.22 30.21 66.27
N ALA A 2 23.57 29.19 65.49
CA ALA A 2 24.69 28.26 65.73
C ALA A 2 24.40 27.37 66.95
N SER A 3 24.22 26.05 66.81
CA SER A 3 25.30 25.05 66.72
C SER A 3 24.64 23.66 66.51
N ALA A 4 24.86 22.93 65.41
CA ALA A 4 25.98 22.01 65.11
C ALA A 4 25.91 20.66 65.86
N ILE A 5 25.50 19.61 65.13
CA ILE A 5 25.72 18.16 65.32
C ILE A 5 25.47 17.55 63.92
N ASP A 6 26.19 16.60 63.36
CA ASP A 6 27.55 16.06 63.43
C ASP A 6 27.64 15.18 62.18
N SER A 7 28.79 15.16 61.53
CA SER A 7 29.07 14.39 60.32
C SER A 7 29.51 12.98 60.70
N LYS A 8 28.90 11.93 60.12
CA LYS A 8 29.56 10.65 59.82
C LYS A 8 28.72 9.72 58.95
N ASP A 9 29.23 9.50 57.74
CA ASP A 9 29.37 8.23 57.03
C ASP A 9 28.17 7.29 56.91
N ILE A 10 27.51 7.34 55.74
CA ILE A 10 26.88 6.16 55.14
C ILE A 10 27.33 6.09 53.68
N ASP A 11 28.06 5.00 53.41
CA ASP A 11 28.57 4.45 52.16
C ASP A 11 28.16 5.11 50.83
N VAL A 12 29.18 5.66 50.17
CA VAL A 12 29.18 5.99 48.75
C VAL A 12 29.63 4.74 47.99
N ASP A 13 28.68 3.88 47.61
CA ASP A 13 28.83 2.99 46.46
C ASP A 13 27.48 2.40 46.04
N ALA A 14 26.75 3.13 45.20
CA ALA A 14 25.65 2.62 44.40
C ALA A 14 25.71 3.29 43.01
N PRO A 15 25.87 2.54 41.91
CA PRO A 15 26.00 3.15 40.60
C PRO A 15 24.66 3.76 40.18
N THR A 16 24.62 5.08 40.10
CA THR A 16 23.55 5.85 39.47
C THR A 16 23.41 5.41 38.01
N LYS A 17 22.34 4.69 37.70
CA LYS A 17 21.90 4.43 36.32
C LYS A 17 21.49 5.74 35.65
N VAL A 18 22.48 6.44 35.09
CA VAL A 18 22.29 7.47 34.08
C VAL A 18 23.27 7.16 32.94
N ASP A 19 22.99 6.07 32.22
CA ASP A 19 23.58 5.87 30.88
C ASP A 19 22.83 6.77 29.90
N ALA A 20 23.14 8.06 29.96
CA ALA A 20 22.74 9.03 28.95
C ALA A 20 23.60 8.83 27.70
N PHE A 21 22.97 8.35 26.63
CA PHE A 21 23.31 8.54 25.21
C PHE A 21 24.77 8.97 24.93
N GLN A 22 25.69 8.01 24.94
CA GLN A 22 26.90 8.15 24.15
C GLN A 22 26.49 8.23 22.68
N ARG A 23 26.75 9.37 22.02
CA ARG A 23 26.85 9.43 20.55
C ARG A 23 27.68 8.21 20.14
N PRO A 24 27.19 7.33 19.24
CA PRO A 24 27.96 6.16 18.90
C PRO A 24 29.27 6.63 18.27
N GLY A 25 30.37 6.51 19.02
CA GLY A 25 31.74 6.60 18.51
C GLY A 25 32.03 5.38 17.62
N GLY A 26 31.15 5.14 16.65
CA GLY A 26 31.19 4.01 15.74
C GLY A 26 32.01 4.34 14.51
N LEU A 27 32.54 3.30 13.87
CA LEU A 27 33.33 3.34 12.63
C LEU A 27 32.87 4.39 11.60
N ALA A 28 31.56 4.60 11.44
CA ALA A 28 30.97 5.52 10.47
C ALA A 28 31.10 7.02 10.83
N ALA A 29 31.16 7.39 12.12
CA ALA A 29 31.36 8.78 12.56
C ALA A 29 32.80 9.26 12.35
N ASN A 30 33.75 8.32 12.29
CA ASN A 30 35.18 8.59 12.09
C ASN A 30 35.64 8.44 10.62
N MET A 31 34.72 8.16 9.68
CA MET A 31 35.04 8.04 8.25
C MET A 31 35.17 9.40 7.58
N SER A 32 36.07 9.52 6.60
CA SER A 32 36.11 10.70 5.73
C SER A 32 34.81 10.84 4.93
N PRO A 33 34.34 12.07 4.63
CA PRO A 33 33.09 12.29 3.90
C PRO A 33 33.03 11.56 2.55
N GLU A 34 34.16 11.48 1.84
CA GLU A 34 34.27 10.78 0.56
C GLU A 34 34.11 9.26 0.71
N ARG A 35 34.75 8.66 1.73
CA ARG A 35 34.62 7.22 2.00
C ARG A 35 33.19 6.88 2.43
N ARG A 36 32.58 7.73 3.25
CA ARG A 36 31.18 7.61 3.67
C ARG A 36 30.23 7.59 2.47
N ALA A 37 30.37 8.53 1.53
CA ALA A 37 29.54 8.60 0.32
C ALA A 37 29.70 7.36 -0.58
N GLN A 38 30.91 6.82 -0.71
CA GLN A 38 31.17 5.59 -1.48
C GLN A 38 30.50 4.36 -0.85
N VAL A 39 30.64 4.19 0.47
CA VAL A 39 30.02 3.09 1.23
C VAL A 39 28.49 3.20 1.16
N GLU A 40 27.96 4.42 1.30
CA GLU A 40 26.52 4.69 1.19
C GLU A 40 25.97 4.31 -0.20
N LYS A 41 26.66 4.67 -1.29
CA LYS A 41 26.24 4.31 -2.65
C LYS A 41 26.21 2.79 -2.87
N LYS A 42 27.20 2.07 -2.32
CA LYS A 42 27.28 0.60 -2.40
C LYS A 42 26.18 -0.05 -1.56
N LEU A 43 25.96 0.44 -0.34
CA LEU A 43 24.88 0.02 0.55
C LEU A 43 23.51 0.18 -0.13
N LYS A 44 23.22 1.37 -0.68
CA LYS A 44 21.95 1.65 -1.37
C LYS A 44 21.68 0.70 -2.53
N ARG A 45 22.66 0.48 -3.41
CA ARG A 45 22.49 -0.45 -4.55
C ARG A 45 22.17 -1.87 -4.09
N LYS A 46 22.81 -2.32 -3.02
CA LYS A 46 22.60 -3.65 -2.44
C LYS A 46 21.26 -3.77 -1.74
N LEU A 47 20.82 -2.71 -1.06
CA LEU A 47 19.47 -2.62 -0.49
C LEU A 47 18.41 -2.61 -1.59
N ASP A 48 18.55 -1.75 -2.59
CA ASP A 48 17.59 -1.65 -3.70
C ASP A 48 17.47 -2.98 -4.45
N ALA A 49 18.58 -3.69 -4.68
CA ALA A 49 18.55 -5.02 -5.28
C ALA A 49 17.77 -6.04 -4.43
N ARG A 50 17.93 -6.03 -3.10
CA ARG A 50 17.22 -6.96 -2.21
C ARG A 50 15.76 -6.56 -1.99
N CYS A 51 15.50 -5.26 -1.86
CA CYS A 51 14.16 -4.69 -1.68
C CYS A 51 13.32 -4.77 -2.96
N SER A 52 13.95 -4.92 -4.14
CA SER A 52 13.23 -5.25 -5.37
C SER A 52 12.40 -6.53 -5.25
N LEU A 53 12.80 -7.45 -4.35
CA LEU A 53 12.03 -8.64 -4.04
C LEU A 53 10.66 -8.30 -3.45
N PHE A 54 10.50 -7.21 -2.69
CA PHE A 54 9.18 -6.78 -2.22
C PHE A 54 8.23 -6.47 -3.36
N VAL A 55 8.74 -5.93 -4.48
CA VAL A 55 7.95 -5.69 -5.69
C VAL A 55 7.48 -7.01 -6.27
N LEU A 56 8.37 -8.01 -6.36
CA LEU A 56 8.01 -9.35 -6.83
C LEU A 56 6.98 -10.03 -5.91
N ILE A 57 7.18 -9.95 -4.60
CA ILE A 57 6.25 -10.49 -3.60
C ILE A 57 4.88 -9.81 -3.73
N TYR A 58 4.85 -8.49 -3.93
CA TYR A 58 3.60 -7.75 -4.14
C TYR A 58 2.94 -8.06 -5.49
N ILE A 59 3.71 -8.39 -6.52
CA ILE A 59 3.18 -8.90 -7.79
C ILE A 59 2.50 -10.25 -7.56
N MET A 60 3.16 -11.21 -6.89
CA MET A 60 2.59 -12.52 -6.57
C MET A 60 1.32 -12.39 -5.72
N ASN A 61 1.35 -11.50 -4.73
CA ASN A 61 0.23 -11.19 -3.87
C ASN A 61 -1.05 -10.80 -4.64
N TYR A 62 -0.94 -9.83 -5.57
CA TYR A 62 -2.09 -9.43 -6.39
C TYR A 62 -2.44 -10.43 -7.47
N LEU A 63 -1.46 -11.23 -7.92
CA LEU A 63 -1.68 -12.27 -8.90
C LEU A 63 -2.63 -13.32 -8.30
N ASP A 64 -2.36 -13.78 -7.08
CA ASP A 64 -3.25 -14.68 -6.32
C ASP A 64 -4.68 -14.14 -6.17
N ARG A 65 -4.84 -12.83 -5.87
CA ARG A 65 -6.16 -12.20 -5.78
C ARG A 65 -6.92 -12.23 -7.11
N ASN A 66 -6.22 -11.94 -8.19
CA ASN A 66 -6.81 -11.76 -9.52
C ASN A 66 -7.04 -13.08 -10.26
N ASN A 67 -6.37 -14.16 -9.85
CA ASN A 67 -6.47 -15.47 -10.48
C ASN A 67 -7.88 -16.02 -10.59
N ILE A 68 -8.76 -15.67 -9.65
CA ILE A 68 -10.16 -16.11 -9.71
C ILE A 68 -10.88 -15.56 -10.94
N ALA A 69 -10.50 -14.38 -11.41
CA ALA A 69 -11.07 -13.77 -12.61
C ALA A 69 -10.69 -14.55 -13.87
N ALA A 70 -9.44 -15.02 -13.95
CA ALA A 70 -8.97 -15.89 -15.02
C ALA A 70 -9.55 -17.31 -14.89
N ALA A 71 -9.57 -17.87 -13.68
CA ALA A 71 -10.14 -19.18 -13.39
C ALA A 71 -11.65 -19.25 -13.70
N ARG A 72 -12.38 -18.14 -13.54
CA ARG A 72 -13.78 -18.02 -13.97
C ARG A 72 -13.94 -18.30 -15.47
N LEU A 73 -13.04 -17.77 -16.30
CA LEU A 73 -12.99 -18.08 -17.73
C LEU A 73 -12.59 -19.54 -17.99
N GLY A 74 -11.80 -20.14 -17.11
CA GLY A 74 -11.44 -21.57 -17.15
C GLY A 74 -12.51 -22.54 -16.63
N GLY A 75 -13.77 -22.11 -16.50
CA GLY A 75 -14.86 -22.99 -16.10
C GLY A 75 -14.93 -23.30 -14.60
N LEU A 76 -14.33 -22.46 -13.74
CA LEU A 76 -14.40 -22.62 -12.27
C LEU A 76 -15.84 -22.68 -11.75
N GLN A 77 -16.74 -21.85 -12.28
CA GLN A 77 -18.14 -21.83 -11.84
C GLN A 77 -18.89 -23.10 -12.20
N GLU A 78 -18.61 -23.67 -13.38
CA GLU A 78 -19.22 -24.91 -13.83
C GLU A 78 -18.70 -26.12 -13.05
N ASP A 79 -17.39 -26.16 -12.77
CA ASP A 79 -16.75 -27.27 -12.05
C ASP A 79 -17.19 -27.36 -10.59
N LEU A 80 -17.41 -26.21 -9.94
CA LEU A 80 -17.79 -26.11 -8.52
C LEU A 80 -19.30 -25.91 -8.31
N ASN A 81 -20.08 -25.83 -9.40
CA ASN A 81 -21.50 -25.52 -9.40
C ASN A 81 -21.85 -24.24 -8.60
N ILE A 82 -21.10 -23.16 -8.88
CA ILE A 82 -21.17 -21.88 -8.17
C ILE A 82 -21.96 -20.85 -8.98
N ASN A 83 -23.02 -20.30 -8.38
CA ASN A 83 -23.78 -19.20 -9.00
C ASN A 83 -23.04 -17.86 -8.91
N ASN A 84 -23.50 -16.84 -9.65
CA ASN A 84 -22.79 -15.56 -9.71
C ASN A 84 -22.73 -14.81 -8.36
N THR A 85 -23.75 -14.96 -7.51
CA THR A 85 -23.78 -14.37 -6.15
C THR A 85 -22.75 -15.05 -5.24
N GLN A 86 -22.64 -16.37 -5.31
CA GLN A 86 -21.64 -17.14 -4.59
C GLN A 86 -20.22 -16.81 -5.08
N TYR A 87 -20.03 -16.61 -6.38
CA TYR A 87 -18.75 -16.13 -6.93
C TYR A 87 -18.38 -14.75 -6.35
N ALA A 88 -19.33 -13.82 -6.31
CA ALA A 88 -19.14 -12.51 -5.67
C ALA A 88 -18.80 -12.62 -4.17
N THR A 89 -19.41 -13.57 -3.46
CA THR A 89 -19.07 -13.87 -2.06
C THR A 89 -17.65 -14.44 -1.91
N CYS A 90 -17.17 -15.26 -2.85
CA CYS A 90 -15.79 -15.75 -2.85
C CYS A 90 -14.77 -14.62 -3.04
N LEU A 91 -15.12 -13.59 -3.81
CA LEU A 91 -14.31 -12.38 -3.96
C LEU A 91 -14.31 -11.52 -2.68
N SER A 92 -15.50 -11.30 -2.10
CA SER A 92 -15.67 -10.37 -0.98
C SER A 92 -15.07 -10.91 0.33
N ILE A 93 -15.18 -12.23 0.59
CA ILE A 93 -14.75 -12.83 1.85
C ILE A 93 -13.22 -12.73 2.10
N LEU A 94 -12.43 -12.65 1.03
CA LEU A 94 -10.98 -12.39 1.13
C LEU A 94 -10.73 -11.04 1.82
N TYR A 95 -11.46 -10.00 1.43
CA TYR A 95 -11.32 -8.67 2.02
C TYR A 95 -11.83 -8.61 3.46
N VAL A 96 -12.82 -9.43 3.82
CA VAL A 96 -13.27 -9.57 5.22
C VAL A 96 -12.13 -10.13 6.09
N GLY A 97 -11.51 -11.23 5.66
CA GLY A 97 -10.34 -11.79 6.35
C GLY A 97 -9.18 -10.79 6.43
N TYR A 98 -8.96 -10.05 5.35
CA TYR A 98 -7.91 -9.02 5.27
C TYR A 98 -8.12 -7.90 6.29
N ILE A 99 -9.32 -7.32 6.38
CA ILE A 99 -9.64 -6.24 7.33
C ILE A 99 -9.44 -6.71 8.78
N LEU A 100 -9.89 -7.92 9.11
CA LEU A 100 -9.79 -8.48 10.46
C LEU A 100 -8.34 -8.62 10.92
N MET A 101 -7.44 -9.05 10.03
CA MET A 101 -6.04 -9.32 10.38
C MET A 101 -5.09 -8.14 10.13
N GLN A 102 -5.51 -7.10 9.40
CA GLN A 102 -4.69 -5.93 9.10
C GLN A 102 -4.20 -5.20 10.36
N VAL A 103 -5.10 -4.96 11.34
CA VAL A 103 -4.74 -4.28 12.60
C VAL A 103 -3.90 -5.19 13.52
N PRO A 104 -4.31 -6.44 13.82
CA PRO A 104 -3.51 -7.34 14.65
C PRO A 104 -2.12 -7.60 14.07
N SER A 105 -2.01 -7.84 12.75
CA SER A 105 -0.72 -8.09 12.14
C SER A 105 0.24 -6.91 12.26
N ASN A 106 -0.26 -5.68 12.13
CA ASN A 106 0.58 -4.49 12.29
C ASN A 106 1.12 -4.36 13.73
N MET A 107 0.37 -4.84 14.73
CA MET A 107 0.85 -4.89 16.11
C MET A 107 1.88 -5.99 16.33
N ILE A 108 1.65 -7.17 15.75
CA ILE A 108 2.53 -8.34 15.88
C ILE A 108 3.90 -8.06 15.26
N ILE A 109 3.94 -7.48 14.06
CA ILE A 109 5.20 -7.29 13.34
C ILE A 109 6.19 -6.37 14.05
N ASN A 110 5.68 -5.38 14.81
CA ASN A 110 6.51 -4.48 15.60
C ASN A 110 7.21 -5.19 16.77
N ARG A 111 6.71 -6.36 17.20
CA ARG A 111 7.30 -7.16 18.28
C ARG A 111 8.25 -8.25 17.78
N ILE A 112 8.34 -8.45 16.46
CA ILE A 112 9.11 -9.54 15.88
C ILE A 112 10.56 -9.09 15.63
N PRO A 113 11.57 -9.80 16.20
CA PRO A 113 12.98 -9.43 16.03
C PRO A 113 13.53 -9.72 14.63
N ARG A 114 12.88 -10.60 13.86
CA ARG A 114 13.27 -10.94 12.47
C ARG A 114 12.09 -10.75 11.50
N PRO A 115 11.83 -9.53 11.05
CA PRO A 115 10.73 -9.25 10.11
C PRO A 115 10.83 -10.00 8.79
N SER A 116 12.05 -10.28 8.28
CA SER A 116 12.22 -11.03 7.02
C SER A 116 11.67 -12.46 7.09
N LEU A 117 11.94 -13.15 8.20
CA LEU A 117 11.43 -14.50 8.45
C LEU A 117 9.92 -14.48 8.59
N TYR A 118 9.35 -13.51 9.30
CA TYR A 118 7.91 -13.40 9.45
C TYR A 118 7.21 -13.21 8.10
N ILE A 119 7.67 -12.28 7.27
CA ILE A 119 7.10 -12.05 5.94
C ILE A 119 7.23 -13.30 5.07
N SER A 120 8.37 -13.99 5.13
CA SER A 120 8.60 -15.20 4.35
C SER A 120 7.72 -16.38 4.81
N ILE A 121 7.51 -16.55 6.12
CA ILE A 121 6.61 -17.58 6.67
C ILE A 121 5.16 -17.29 6.29
N VAL A 122 4.74 -16.03 6.44
CA VAL A 122 3.42 -15.57 5.98
C VAL A 122 3.26 -15.84 4.48
N MET A 123 4.28 -15.56 3.69
CA MET A 123 4.27 -15.82 2.25
C MET A 123 4.18 -17.29 1.90
N LEU A 124 4.91 -18.14 2.62
CA LEU A 124 4.85 -19.58 2.46
C LEU A 124 3.46 -20.14 2.82
N LEU A 125 2.88 -19.67 3.92
CA LEU A 125 1.53 -20.06 4.36
C LEU A 125 0.47 -19.59 3.36
N TRP A 126 0.53 -18.35 2.90
CA TRP A 126 -0.42 -17.87 1.89
C TRP A 126 -0.27 -18.67 0.59
N GLY A 127 0.96 -18.92 0.13
CA GLY A 127 1.23 -19.68 -1.11
C GLY A 127 0.69 -21.11 -1.02
N MET A 128 0.88 -21.76 0.13
CA MET A 128 0.32 -23.07 0.42
C MET A 128 -1.21 -23.07 0.37
N ILE A 129 -1.86 -22.08 1.02
CA ILE A 129 -3.33 -21.95 1.00
C ILE A 129 -3.82 -21.63 -0.43
N SER A 130 -3.08 -20.82 -1.19
CA SER A 130 -3.39 -20.55 -2.61
C SER A 130 -3.38 -21.83 -3.43
N THR A 131 -2.35 -22.68 -3.28
CA THR A 131 -2.30 -24.01 -3.92
C THR A 131 -3.50 -24.88 -3.54
N LEU A 132 -3.92 -24.87 -2.27
CA LEU A 132 -5.11 -25.60 -1.82
C LEU A 132 -6.41 -25.13 -2.48
N SER A 133 -6.46 -23.91 -3.04
CA SER A 133 -7.61 -23.43 -3.82
C SER A 133 -7.90 -24.33 -5.02
N GLY A 134 -6.85 -24.86 -5.67
CA GLY A 134 -6.97 -25.79 -6.80
C GLY A 134 -7.56 -27.15 -6.41
N ASN A 135 -7.57 -27.50 -5.12
CA ASN A 135 -8.09 -28.76 -4.57
C ASN A 135 -9.53 -28.64 -4.07
N THR A 136 -10.15 -27.47 -4.19
CA THR A 136 -11.53 -27.29 -3.75
C THR A 136 -12.52 -27.96 -4.71
N HIS A 137 -13.65 -28.42 -4.17
CA HIS A 137 -14.69 -29.15 -4.92
C HIS A 137 -16.09 -28.57 -4.72
N ASN A 138 -16.25 -27.58 -3.84
CA ASN A 138 -17.54 -26.96 -3.56
C ASN A 138 -17.37 -25.50 -3.15
N PHE A 139 -18.50 -24.78 -3.09
CA PHE A 139 -18.56 -23.39 -2.67
C PHE A 139 -17.97 -23.15 -1.27
N ALA A 140 -18.31 -23.99 -0.29
CA ALA A 140 -17.86 -23.81 1.10
C ALA A 140 -16.33 -23.89 1.24
N GLY A 141 -15.70 -24.85 0.54
CA GLY A 141 -14.25 -25.00 0.49
C GLY A 141 -13.58 -23.81 -0.16
N MET A 142 -14.13 -23.30 -1.27
CA MET A 142 -13.61 -22.09 -1.92
C MET A 142 -13.69 -20.87 -0.98
N VAL A 143 -14.82 -20.68 -0.30
CA VAL A 143 -15.00 -19.58 0.66
C VAL A 143 -14.02 -19.68 1.84
N ALA A 144 -13.85 -20.87 2.41
CA ALA A 144 -12.94 -21.08 3.54
C ALA A 144 -11.49 -20.76 3.15
N VAL A 145 -11.01 -21.32 2.03
CA VAL A 145 -9.66 -21.06 1.52
C VAL A 145 -9.46 -19.57 1.26
N ARG A 146 -10.43 -18.90 0.64
CA ARG A 146 -10.39 -17.45 0.36
C ARG A 146 -10.29 -16.59 1.60
N PHE A 147 -11.06 -16.93 2.63
CA PHE A 147 -11.01 -16.23 3.91
C PHE A 147 -9.62 -16.35 4.55
N PHE A 148 -9.05 -17.57 4.59
CA PHE A 148 -7.74 -17.80 5.16
C PHE A 148 -6.60 -17.17 4.35
N ILE A 149 -6.71 -17.12 3.01
CA ILE A 149 -5.80 -16.33 2.17
C ILE A 149 -5.81 -14.88 2.64
N GLY A 150 -6.97 -14.22 2.63
CA GLY A 150 -7.09 -12.83 3.04
C GLY A 150 -6.58 -12.57 4.46
N PHE A 151 -6.85 -13.49 5.39
CA PHE A 151 -6.39 -13.44 6.76
C PHE A 151 -4.85 -13.44 6.86
N VAL A 152 -4.18 -14.41 6.20
CA VAL A 152 -2.71 -14.51 6.25
C VAL A 152 -2.06 -13.35 5.49
N GLU A 153 -2.62 -13.00 4.35
CA GLU A 153 -2.08 -12.02 3.41
C GLU A 153 -2.04 -10.59 3.97
N ALA A 154 -2.95 -10.25 4.90
CA ALA A 154 -3.02 -8.94 5.55
C ALA A 154 -1.71 -8.49 6.21
N ALA A 155 -0.84 -9.44 6.54
CA ALA A 155 0.43 -9.18 7.19
C ALA A 155 1.54 -8.65 6.27
N PHE A 156 1.43 -8.89 4.96
CA PHE A 156 2.49 -8.58 4.02
C PHE A 156 2.74 -7.07 3.89
N LEU A 157 1.71 -6.29 3.53
CA LEU A 157 1.87 -4.88 3.18
C LEU A 157 2.40 -4.03 4.36
N PRO A 158 1.83 -4.12 5.58
CA PRO A 158 2.39 -3.42 6.75
C PRO A 158 3.85 -3.82 7.01
N GLY A 159 4.20 -5.09 6.79
CA GLY A 159 5.55 -5.59 7.01
C GLY A 159 6.57 -5.12 6.00
N ALA A 160 6.22 -5.11 4.72
CA ALA A 160 7.07 -4.56 3.68
C ALA A 160 7.37 -3.07 3.96
N LEU A 161 6.33 -2.29 4.29
CA LEU A 161 6.47 -0.87 4.60
C LEU A 161 7.32 -0.63 5.87
N LEU A 162 7.17 -1.47 6.90
CA LEU A 162 7.99 -1.39 8.10
C LEU A 162 9.47 -1.63 7.78
N ILE A 163 9.81 -2.70 7.06
CA ILE A 163 11.21 -2.98 6.70
C ILE A 163 11.80 -1.86 5.86
N LEU A 164 11.06 -1.36 4.87
CA LEU A 164 11.50 -0.24 4.04
C LEU A 164 11.76 1.02 4.89
N SER A 165 10.88 1.34 5.84
CA SER A 165 11.06 2.51 6.72
C SER A 165 12.24 2.41 7.69
N LYS A 166 12.77 1.21 7.96
CA LYS A 166 13.96 1.01 8.81
C LYS A 166 15.29 1.09 8.06
N TRP A 167 15.26 1.09 6.73
CA TRP A 167 16.47 1.09 5.89
C TRP A 167 16.62 2.33 5.01
N TYR A 168 15.50 2.96 4.64
CA TYR A 168 15.47 4.12 3.77
C TYR A 168 15.07 5.37 4.56
N THR A 169 15.74 6.48 4.25
CA THR A 169 15.38 7.80 4.79
C THR A 169 14.03 8.25 4.23
N ARG A 170 13.39 9.23 4.87
CA ARG A 170 12.05 9.72 4.46
C ARG A 170 11.96 10.12 2.99
N ARG A 171 12.97 10.84 2.49
CA ARG A 171 13.05 11.26 1.07
C ARG A 171 13.16 10.07 0.12
N GLU A 172 13.87 9.03 0.54
CA GLU A 172 14.07 7.82 -0.27
C GLU A 172 12.82 6.92 -0.26
N LEU A 173 12.16 6.82 0.89
CA LEU A 173 11.01 5.95 1.14
C LEU A 173 9.82 6.23 0.22
N THR A 174 9.52 7.51 -0.06
CA THR A 174 8.43 7.91 -0.96
C THR A 174 8.56 7.27 -2.35
N LEU A 175 9.76 7.35 -2.95
CA LEU A 175 10.02 6.76 -4.27
C LEU A 175 9.90 5.23 -4.24
N ARG A 176 10.44 4.57 -3.22
CA ARG A 176 10.41 3.10 -3.13
C ARG A 176 8.99 2.57 -2.88
N ASN A 177 8.18 3.28 -2.09
CA ASN A 177 6.77 2.97 -1.92
C ASN A 177 6.01 3.12 -3.25
N ALA A 178 6.28 4.16 -4.04
CA ALA A 178 5.67 4.32 -5.36
C ALA A 178 6.03 3.14 -6.30
N ILE A 179 7.29 2.71 -6.32
CA ILE A 179 7.73 1.53 -7.09
C ILE A 179 7.02 0.25 -6.60
N LEU A 180 6.90 0.06 -5.29
CA LEU A 180 6.16 -1.06 -4.71
C LEU A 180 4.71 -1.09 -5.21
N PHE A 181 4.01 0.04 -5.14
CA PHE A 181 2.62 0.13 -5.60
C PHE A 181 2.46 -0.07 -7.11
N CYS A 182 3.45 0.29 -7.93
CA CYS A 182 3.44 -0.02 -9.37
C CYS A 182 3.39 -1.54 -9.64
N GLY A 183 3.89 -2.36 -8.71
CA GLY A 183 3.77 -3.82 -8.80
C GLY A 183 2.31 -4.31 -8.91
N ASN A 184 1.33 -3.57 -8.36
CA ASN A 184 -0.08 -3.91 -8.50
C ASN A 184 -0.56 -3.87 -9.96
N LEU A 185 -0.22 -2.79 -10.69
CA LEU A 185 -0.63 -2.61 -12.08
C LEU A 185 0.02 -3.66 -13.00
N ILE A 186 1.30 -3.93 -12.75
CA ILE A 186 2.05 -4.97 -13.47
C ILE A 186 1.44 -6.35 -13.21
N SER A 187 1.06 -6.65 -11.96
CA SER A 187 0.42 -7.91 -11.59
C SER A 187 -0.87 -8.18 -12.36
N ASN A 188 -1.70 -7.17 -12.61
CA ASN A 188 -2.92 -7.34 -13.40
C ASN A 188 -2.64 -7.78 -14.85
N ALA A 189 -1.59 -7.21 -15.47
CA ALA A 189 -1.16 -7.61 -16.81
C ALA A 189 -0.59 -9.04 -16.80
N PHE A 190 0.29 -9.35 -15.84
CA PHE A 190 0.92 -10.66 -15.71
C PHE A 190 -0.09 -11.78 -15.39
N SER A 191 -1.04 -11.56 -14.48
CA SER A 191 -2.09 -12.53 -14.15
C SER A 191 -2.93 -12.91 -15.39
N SER A 192 -3.22 -11.94 -16.26
CA SER A 192 -3.92 -12.22 -17.52
C SER A 192 -3.07 -13.06 -18.48
N LEU A 193 -1.77 -12.79 -18.58
CA LEU A 193 -0.86 -13.56 -19.44
C LEU A 193 -0.61 -14.98 -18.92
N VAL A 194 -0.37 -15.15 -17.61
CA VAL A 194 -0.21 -16.46 -16.97
C VAL A 194 -1.49 -17.26 -17.11
N GLY A 195 -2.64 -16.63 -16.87
CA GLY A 195 -3.95 -17.20 -17.14
C GLY A 195 -4.06 -17.73 -18.58
N ALA A 196 -3.71 -16.92 -19.58
CA ALA A 196 -3.74 -17.34 -20.99
C ALA A 196 -2.82 -18.54 -21.27
N ALA A 197 -1.60 -18.53 -20.71
CA ALA A 197 -0.62 -19.60 -20.90
C ALA A 197 -1.05 -20.93 -20.27
N VAL A 198 -1.61 -20.88 -19.05
CA VAL A 198 -2.08 -22.09 -18.35
C VAL A 198 -3.37 -22.61 -18.99
N LEU A 199 -4.34 -21.74 -19.26
CA LEU A 199 -5.64 -22.11 -19.84
C LEU A 199 -5.53 -22.62 -21.28
N SER A 200 -4.46 -22.29 -22.01
CA SER A 200 -4.23 -22.81 -23.36
C SER A 200 -3.59 -24.19 -23.40
N ASN A 201 -2.76 -24.54 -22.42
CA ASN A 201 -1.91 -25.73 -22.48
C ASN A 201 -2.27 -26.83 -21.48
N MET A 202 -3.02 -26.51 -20.42
CA MET A 202 -3.21 -27.41 -19.27
C MET A 202 -4.61 -28.00 -19.16
N GLU A 203 -5.50 -27.77 -20.13
CA GLU A 203 -6.86 -28.32 -20.08
C GLU A 203 -6.84 -29.85 -20.25
N GLY A 204 -7.43 -30.58 -19.31
CA GLY A 204 -7.45 -32.05 -19.30
C GLY A 204 -6.13 -32.70 -18.88
N THR A 205 -5.09 -31.93 -18.60
CA THR A 205 -3.81 -32.49 -18.13
C THR A 205 -3.97 -33.12 -16.74
N LEU A 206 -3.50 -34.36 -16.60
CA LEU A 206 -3.75 -35.23 -15.45
C LEU A 206 -5.23 -35.41 -15.08
N GLY A 207 -6.15 -35.22 -16.03
CA GLY A 207 -7.60 -35.35 -15.80
C GLY A 207 -8.22 -34.15 -15.05
N HIS A 208 -7.51 -33.04 -14.93
CA HIS A 208 -7.98 -31.84 -14.25
C HIS A 208 -8.23 -30.69 -15.23
N ARG A 209 -9.21 -29.83 -14.91
CA ARG A 209 -9.45 -28.58 -15.64
C ARG A 209 -8.28 -27.62 -15.47
N ALA A 210 -7.98 -26.80 -16.47
CA ALA A 210 -6.83 -25.90 -16.46
C ALA A 210 -6.88 -24.85 -15.34
N TRP A 211 -8.06 -24.46 -14.86
CA TRP A 211 -8.17 -23.50 -13.76
C TRP A 211 -7.54 -23.99 -12.45
N ARG A 212 -7.47 -25.31 -12.22
CA ARG A 212 -6.81 -25.88 -11.02
C ARG A 212 -5.29 -25.75 -11.10
N TRP A 213 -4.74 -26.00 -12.30
CA TRP A 213 -3.32 -25.82 -12.60
C TRP A 213 -2.85 -24.40 -12.41
N LEU A 214 -3.72 -23.41 -12.65
CA LEU A 214 -3.42 -22.00 -12.39
C LEU A 214 -3.00 -21.80 -10.93
N TYR A 215 -3.84 -22.24 -9.98
CA TYR A 215 -3.53 -22.15 -8.54
C TYR A 215 -2.33 -23.01 -8.12
N TRP A 216 -2.13 -24.18 -8.71
CA TRP A 216 -0.99 -25.03 -8.37
C TRP A 216 0.33 -24.44 -8.81
N ILE A 217 0.42 -23.95 -10.05
CA ILE A 217 1.64 -23.37 -10.61
C ILE A 217 1.99 -22.07 -9.88
N GLU A 218 1.02 -21.18 -9.71
CA GLU A 218 1.25 -19.87 -9.11
C GLU A 218 1.51 -19.98 -7.61
N GLY A 219 0.75 -20.81 -6.89
CA GLY A 219 1.02 -21.09 -5.48
C GLY A 219 2.38 -21.74 -5.25
N ALA A 220 2.80 -22.67 -6.12
CA ALA A 220 4.14 -23.26 -6.07
C ALA A 220 5.25 -22.22 -6.33
N ALA A 221 5.07 -21.37 -7.34
CA ALA A 221 6.01 -20.28 -7.62
C ALA A 221 6.13 -19.32 -6.43
N THR A 222 5.01 -18.96 -5.81
CA THR A 222 4.97 -18.16 -4.58
C THR A 222 5.74 -18.82 -3.44
N MET A 223 5.56 -20.13 -3.21
CA MET A 223 6.30 -20.85 -2.17
C MET A 223 7.81 -20.88 -2.43
N VAL A 224 8.24 -21.06 -3.68
CA VAL A 224 9.67 -20.99 -4.05
C VAL A 224 10.25 -19.61 -3.78
N ILE A 225 9.52 -18.56 -4.17
CA ILE A 225 9.92 -17.16 -3.90
C ILE A 225 9.96 -16.90 -2.39
N ALA A 226 9.02 -17.45 -1.61
CA ALA A 226 8.99 -17.33 -0.15
C ALA A 226 10.24 -17.92 0.50
N ILE A 227 10.66 -19.11 0.04
CA ILE A 227 11.89 -19.76 0.53
C ILE A 227 13.11 -18.91 0.15
N ALA A 228 13.17 -18.38 -1.07
CA ALA A 228 14.24 -17.48 -1.49
C ALA A 228 14.25 -16.16 -0.68
N ALA A 229 13.08 -15.65 -0.31
CA ALA A 229 12.93 -14.41 0.46
C ALA A 229 13.58 -14.51 1.84
N VAL A 230 13.59 -15.68 2.47
CA VAL A 230 14.31 -15.92 3.75
C VAL A 230 15.80 -15.58 3.65
N PHE A 231 16.42 -15.82 2.50
CA PHE A 231 17.85 -15.60 2.31
C PHE A 231 18.19 -14.23 1.70
N ILE A 232 17.26 -13.66 0.93
CA ILE A 232 17.50 -12.43 0.17
C ILE A 232 17.04 -11.18 0.94
N LEU A 233 15.92 -11.25 1.66
CA LEU A 233 15.35 -10.07 2.34
C LEU A 233 16.27 -9.59 3.46
N PRO A 234 16.48 -8.26 3.57
CA PRO A 234 17.23 -7.70 4.69
C PRO A 234 16.38 -7.75 5.96
N ASP A 235 16.95 -8.25 7.04
CA ASP A 235 16.45 -8.03 8.41
C ASP A 235 16.71 -6.58 8.84
N LEU A 236 16.45 -6.26 10.11
CA LEU A 236 16.77 -4.96 10.71
C LEU A 236 18.27 -4.62 10.58
N PRO A 237 18.66 -3.33 10.53
CA PRO A 237 20.04 -2.90 10.30
C PRO A 237 21.08 -3.61 11.19
N HIS A 238 20.74 -3.87 12.45
CA HIS A 238 21.62 -4.52 13.43
C HIS A 238 21.76 -6.06 13.26
N ASN A 239 20.79 -6.73 12.62
CA ASN A 239 20.75 -8.20 12.50
C ASN A 239 20.77 -8.68 11.02
N SER A 240 21.13 -7.80 10.08
CA SER A 240 20.99 -8.04 8.65
C SER A 240 22.11 -8.88 8.03
N ARG A 241 21.77 -10.03 7.44
CA ARG A 241 22.77 -10.92 6.82
C ARG A 241 23.39 -10.33 5.55
N GLY A 242 24.69 -10.54 5.38
CA GLY A 242 25.40 -10.20 4.15
C GLY A 242 25.71 -8.72 3.93
N PHE A 243 25.63 -7.86 4.96
CA PHE A 243 26.19 -6.51 4.97
C PHE A 243 27.52 -6.48 5.73
N THR A 244 28.46 -5.65 5.29
CA THR A 244 29.72 -5.41 6.02
C THR A 244 29.47 -4.55 7.25
N GLU A 245 30.39 -4.58 8.21
CA GLU A 245 30.29 -3.76 9.43
C GLU A 245 30.29 -2.26 9.11
N GLU A 246 31.10 -1.82 8.12
CA GLU A 246 31.07 -0.46 7.58
C GLU A 246 29.69 -0.07 7.03
N GLU A 247 29.09 -0.95 6.21
CA GLU A 247 27.76 -0.74 5.62
C GLU A 247 26.67 -0.63 6.69
N ARG A 248 26.72 -1.46 7.74
CA ARG A 248 25.74 -1.42 8.84
C ARG A 248 25.93 -0.18 9.72
N ALA A 249 27.17 0.19 10.03
CA ALA A 249 27.45 1.40 10.80
C ALA A 249 26.96 2.66 10.06
N VAL A 250 27.19 2.74 8.75
CA VAL A 250 26.65 3.83 7.91
C VAL A 250 25.11 3.77 7.85
N ALA A 251 24.50 2.59 7.76
CA ALA A 251 23.04 2.46 7.76
C ALA A 251 22.41 2.95 9.06
N VAL A 252 22.96 2.53 10.21
CA VAL A 252 22.49 2.97 11.53
C VAL A 252 22.71 4.48 11.67
N LEU A 253 23.89 4.99 11.32
CA LEU A 253 24.18 6.43 11.40
C LEU A 253 23.23 7.26 10.53
N ARG A 254 22.95 6.84 9.29
CA ARG A 254 22.00 7.54 8.40
C ARG A 254 20.59 7.56 8.97
N MET A 255 20.16 6.43 9.54
CA MET A 255 18.86 6.37 10.21
C MET A 255 18.87 7.21 11.49
N THR A 256 19.94 7.20 12.29
CA THR A 256 20.09 8.02 13.50
C THR A 256 20.23 9.50 13.19
N GLU A 257 20.73 9.89 12.02
CA GLU A 257 20.68 11.28 11.55
C GLU A 257 19.25 11.65 11.13
N ASP A 258 18.56 10.81 10.35
CA ASP A 258 17.15 11.02 9.92
C ASP A 258 16.14 10.91 11.09
N VAL A 259 16.50 10.17 12.16
CA VAL A 259 15.75 9.96 13.41
C VAL A 259 16.18 10.99 14.46
N GLY A 260 17.46 11.33 14.59
CA GLY A 260 17.94 12.38 15.50
C GLY A 260 17.48 13.77 15.10
N GLU A 261 17.21 13.98 13.81
CA GLU A 261 16.47 15.12 13.27
C GLU A 261 14.94 15.03 13.50
N ALA A 262 14.39 14.06 14.27
CA ALA A 262 12.92 14.00 14.45
C ALA A 262 12.37 13.18 15.63
N ASP A 263 13.18 12.50 16.44
CA ASP A 263 12.72 11.40 17.31
C ASP A 263 13.24 11.53 18.76
N GLU A 264 13.49 12.77 19.22
CA GLU A 264 13.19 13.11 20.63
C GLU A 264 11.66 13.26 20.87
N ASP A 265 10.83 12.97 19.85
CA ASP A 265 9.39 13.25 19.81
C ASP A 265 8.47 12.05 20.15
N SER A 266 8.98 10.93 20.70
CA SER A 266 8.19 9.68 20.78
C SER A 266 8.18 8.94 22.13
N ALA A 267 8.02 9.66 23.25
CA ALA A 267 7.69 9.05 24.55
C ALA A 267 6.30 9.44 25.13
N GLU A 268 5.69 10.56 24.75
CA GLU A 268 4.55 11.11 25.53
C GLU A 268 3.15 10.99 24.91
N GLN A 269 2.99 10.64 23.62
CA GLN A 269 1.66 10.52 23.01
C GLN A 269 1.26 9.08 22.72
N SER A 270 0.38 8.54 23.58
CA SER A 270 -0.21 7.20 23.39
C SER A 270 -0.92 7.08 22.03
N PRO A 271 -0.79 5.95 21.31
CA PRO A 271 -1.57 5.66 20.09
C PRO A 271 -3.08 5.86 20.27
N TRP A 272 -3.56 5.69 21.51
CA TRP A 272 -4.96 5.95 21.89
C TRP A 272 -5.33 7.43 21.80
N ALA A 273 -4.45 8.33 22.23
CA ALA A 273 -4.65 9.78 22.05
C ALA A 273 -4.66 10.14 20.55
N GLY A 274 -3.78 9.52 19.77
CA GLY A 274 -3.77 9.60 18.30
C GLY A 274 -5.10 9.18 17.67
N LEU A 275 -5.70 8.08 18.15
CA LEU A 275 -7.00 7.58 17.71
C LEU A 275 -8.13 8.56 18.04
N ILE A 276 -8.21 9.09 19.26
CA ILE A 276 -9.23 10.09 19.63
C ILE A 276 -9.12 11.33 18.73
N MET A 277 -7.90 11.81 18.48
CA MET A 277 -7.66 12.95 17.61
C MET A 277 -8.05 12.68 16.16
N ALA A 278 -7.86 11.46 15.68
CA ALA A 278 -8.27 11.04 14.33
C ALA A 278 -9.79 10.95 14.21
N VAL A 279 -10.46 10.30 15.17
CA VAL A 279 -11.93 10.15 15.19
C VAL A 279 -12.65 11.50 15.30
N LYS A 280 -12.06 12.50 15.95
CA LYS A 280 -12.64 13.85 16.04
C LYS A 280 -12.45 14.68 14.77
N ASP A 281 -11.61 14.25 13.82
CA ASP A 281 -11.32 15.04 12.62
C ASP A 281 -12.27 14.69 11.46
N GLY A 282 -13.24 15.58 11.21
CA GLY A 282 -14.20 15.46 10.11
C GLY A 282 -13.56 15.23 8.73
N LYS A 283 -12.31 15.70 8.52
CA LYS A 283 -11.55 15.53 7.27
C LYS A 283 -11.27 14.07 6.96
N ILE A 284 -11.05 13.26 7.99
CA ILE A 284 -10.74 11.83 7.83
C ILE A 284 -11.95 11.09 7.28
N TYR A 285 -13.17 11.39 7.75
CA TYR A 285 -14.39 10.77 7.23
C TYR A 285 -14.67 11.13 5.77
N VAL A 286 -14.41 12.37 5.35
CA VAL A 286 -14.51 12.76 3.93
C VAL A 286 -13.56 11.93 3.08
N MET A 287 -12.29 11.77 3.52
CA MET A 287 -11.31 10.94 2.81
C MET A 287 -11.66 9.45 2.84
N MET A 288 -12.18 8.93 3.95
CA MET A 288 -12.65 7.55 4.08
C MET A 288 -13.75 7.26 3.05
N LEU A 289 -14.81 8.07 3.02
CA LEU A 289 -15.93 7.89 2.10
C LEU A 289 -15.51 8.07 0.63
N THR A 290 -14.68 9.09 0.35
CA THR A 290 -14.18 9.36 -1.00
C THR A 290 -13.31 8.21 -1.50
N PHE A 291 -12.42 7.69 -0.66
CA PHE A 291 -11.53 6.60 -1.04
C PHE A 291 -12.29 5.28 -1.18
N THR A 292 -13.27 5.00 -0.31
CA THR A 292 -14.18 3.85 -0.48
C THR A 292 -14.95 3.93 -1.79
N ALA A 293 -15.55 5.08 -2.13
CA ALA A 293 -16.24 5.27 -3.40
C ALA A 293 -15.29 5.04 -4.59
N TYR A 294 -14.05 5.50 -4.49
CA TYR A 294 -13.06 5.28 -5.53
C TYR A 294 -12.74 3.79 -5.71
N VAL A 295 -12.52 3.06 -4.62
CA VAL A 295 -12.28 1.60 -4.65
C VAL A 295 -13.47 0.87 -5.26
N VAL A 296 -14.72 1.24 -4.94
CA VAL A 296 -15.91 0.66 -5.60
C VAL A 296 -15.86 0.94 -7.11
N GLY A 297 -15.48 2.15 -7.53
CA GLY A 297 -15.36 2.48 -8.94
C GLY A 297 -14.26 1.68 -9.67
N LEU A 298 -13.22 1.27 -8.96
CA LEU A 298 -12.11 0.46 -9.49
C LEU A 298 -12.36 -1.06 -9.45
N SER A 299 -13.49 -1.49 -8.89
CA SER A 299 -13.86 -2.91 -8.69
C SER A 299 -13.95 -3.74 -9.97
N PHE A 300 -14.08 -3.09 -11.13
CA PHE A 300 -14.13 -3.73 -12.44
C PHE A 300 -12.91 -4.62 -12.72
N ASN A 301 -11.77 -4.34 -12.07
CA ASN A 301 -10.54 -5.11 -12.19
C ASN A 301 -10.75 -6.63 -11.94
N ALA A 302 -11.50 -7.00 -10.91
CA ALA A 302 -11.79 -8.41 -10.58
C ALA A 302 -12.67 -9.12 -11.62
N PHE A 303 -13.26 -8.36 -12.55
CA PHE A 303 -14.10 -8.86 -13.64
C PHE A 303 -13.51 -8.52 -15.00
N PHE A 304 -12.30 -7.95 -15.07
CA PHE A 304 -11.73 -7.39 -16.28
C PHE A 304 -11.63 -8.40 -17.45
N PRO A 305 -11.19 -9.66 -17.23
CA PRO A 305 -11.23 -10.69 -18.27
C PRO A 305 -12.66 -11.02 -18.71
N THR A 306 -13.61 -11.06 -17.77
CA THR A 306 -15.04 -11.28 -18.07
C THR A 306 -15.60 -10.15 -18.93
N LEU A 307 -15.25 -8.89 -18.63
CA LEU A 307 -15.66 -7.72 -19.42
C LEU A 307 -15.01 -7.74 -20.80
N THR A 308 -13.73 -8.12 -20.90
CA THR A 308 -13.04 -8.29 -22.18
C THR A 308 -13.68 -9.38 -23.03
N ARG A 309 -14.18 -10.46 -22.41
CA ARG A 309 -14.88 -11.54 -23.12
C ARG A 309 -16.14 -11.06 -23.85
N THR A 310 -16.82 -10.04 -23.30
CA THR A 310 -18.03 -9.48 -23.93
C THR A 310 -17.77 -8.79 -25.27
N LEU A 311 -16.51 -8.66 -25.69
CA LEU A 311 -16.09 -8.21 -27.02
C LEU A 311 -16.24 -9.31 -28.11
N GLY A 312 -16.51 -10.56 -27.71
CA GLY A 312 -16.69 -11.69 -28.63
C GLY A 312 -15.41 -12.48 -28.90
N PHE A 313 -14.33 -12.25 -28.16
CA PHE A 313 -13.10 -13.01 -28.28
C PHE A 313 -13.21 -14.40 -27.62
N GLY A 314 -12.42 -15.37 -28.11
CA GLY A 314 -12.24 -16.67 -27.45
C GLY A 314 -11.58 -16.55 -26.07
N TYR A 315 -11.55 -17.62 -25.28
CA TYR A 315 -11.00 -17.61 -23.90
C TYR A 315 -9.55 -17.12 -23.83
N ILE A 316 -8.66 -17.71 -24.65
CA ILE A 316 -7.23 -17.40 -24.65
C ILE A 316 -7.00 -15.97 -25.16
N THR A 317 -7.61 -15.63 -26.30
CA THR A 317 -7.51 -14.28 -26.88
C THR A 317 -8.04 -13.21 -25.92
N THR A 318 -9.12 -13.48 -25.18
CA THR A 318 -9.65 -12.58 -24.15
C THR A 318 -8.59 -12.23 -23.12
N LEU A 319 -7.92 -13.24 -22.56
CA LEU A 319 -6.89 -13.05 -21.53
C LEU A 319 -5.66 -12.32 -22.07
N LEU A 320 -5.22 -12.65 -23.30
CA LEU A 320 -4.14 -11.92 -23.96
C LEU A 320 -4.49 -10.45 -24.20
N MET A 321 -5.73 -10.17 -24.63
CA MET A 321 -6.22 -8.82 -24.85
C MET A 321 -6.49 -8.05 -23.55
N SER A 322 -6.57 -8.73 -22.41
CA SER A 322 -6.68 -8.08 -21.11
C SER A 322 -5.36 -7.48 -20.62
N ALA A 323 -4.19 -7.94 -21.09
CA ALA A 323 -2.90 -7.45 -20.61
C ALA A 323 -2.50 -6.03 -21.11
N PRO A 324 -2.67 -5.67 -22.40
CA PRO A 324 -2.25 -4.36 -22.92
C PRO A 324 -2.86 -3.14 -22.21
N PRO A 325 -4.17 -3.12 -21.85
CA PRO A 325 -4.75 -2.01 -21.08
C PRO A 325 -4.03 -1.75 -19.75
N TRP A 326 -3.62 -2.81 -19.03
CA TRP A 326 -2.90 -2.68 -17.76
C TRP A 326 -1.47 -2.20 -17.94
N ALA A 327 -0.78 -2.65 -18.99
CA ALA A 327 0.55 -2.14 -19.32
C ALA A 327 0.50 -0.64 -19.66
N PHE A 328 -0.48 -0.21 -20.45
CA PHE A 328 -0.72 1.20 -20.74
C PHE A 328 -1.05 2.00 -19.47
N ALA A 329 -1.94 1.49 -18.62
CA ALA A 329 -2.28 2.12 -17.35
C ALA A 329 -1.07 2.27 -16.43
N CYS A 330 -0.13 1.33 -16.45
CA CYS A 330 1.14 1.44 -15.73
C CYS A 330 1.97 2.64 -16.20
N VAL A 331 2.14 2.80 -17.51
CA VAL A 331 2.89 3.94 -18.09
C VAL A 331 2.20 5.26 -17.76
N VAL A 332 0.87 5.34 -17.94
CA VAL A 332 0.10 6.55 -17.60
C VAL A 332 0.20 6.87 -16.11
N SER A 333 0.16 5.86 -15.24
CA SER A 333 0.29 6.04 -13.79
C SER A 333 1.64 6.61 -13.38
N LEU A 334 2.73 6.14 -13.99
CA LEU A 334 4.07 6.65 -13.74
C LEU A 334 4.22 8.11 -14.20
N ILE A 335 3.73 8.44 -15.39
CA ILE A 335 3.76 9.81 -15.93
C ILE A 335 2.92 10.75 -15.05
N ASN A 336 1.72 10.31 -14.68
CA ASN A 336 0.80 11.09 -13.85
C ASN A 336 1.38 11.33 -12.44
N ALA A 337 1.96 10.31 -11.80
CA ALA A 337 2.60 10.45 -10.50
C ALA A 337 3.82 11.39 -10.57
N TRP A 338 4.68 11.23 -11.57
CA TRP A 338 5.84 12.12 -11.79
C TRP A 338 5.40 13.57 -12.00
N HIS A 339 4.36 13.79 -12.81
CA HIS A 339 3.83 15.13 -13.06
C HIS A 339 3.19 15.72 -11.79
N ALA A 340 2.46 14.92 -11.00
CA ALA A 340 1.86 15.36 -9.73
C ALA A 340 2.91 15.79 -8.71
N ASP A 341 4.03 15.07 -8.65
CA ASP A 341 5.16 15.44 -7.80
C ASP A 341 5.87 16.70 -8.31
N ARG A 342 5.90 16.95 -9.62
CA ARG A 342 6.52 18.17 -10.17
C ARG A 342 5.65 19.41 -9.97
N THR A 343 4.34 19.30 -10.20
CA THR A 343 3.42 20.45 -10.08
C THR A 343 2.95 20.70 -8.66
N GLN A 344 3.11 19.72 -7.75
CA GLN A 344 2.60 19.75 -6.37
C GLN A 344 1.07 19.94 -6.28
N GLU A 345 0.36 19.79 -7.40
CA GLU A 345 -1.09 19.75 -7.47
C GLU A 345 -1.54 18.29 -7.44
N ARG A 346 -2.42 17.93 -6.50
CA ARG A 346 -2.89 16.55 -6.33
C ARG A 346 -4.29 16.36 -6.90
N PHE A 347 -5.15 17.37 -6.78
CA PHE A 347 -6.55 17.27 -7.21
C PHE A 347 -6.72 16.91 -8.70
N TRP A 348 -6.04 17.62 -9.62
CA TRP A 348 -6.23 17.41 -11.06
C TRP A 348 -5.67 16.08 -11.54
N HIS A 349 -4.58 15.61 -10.92
CA HIS A 349 -3.95 14.33 -11.23
C HIS A 349 -4.74 13.15 -10.68
N ILE A 350 -5.69 13.38 -9.78
CA ILE A 350 -6.68 12.39 -9.34
C ILE A 350 -7.91 12.44 -10.26
N VAL A 351 -8.48 13.63 -10.47
CA VAL A 351 -9.73 13.80 -11.21
C VAL A 351 -9.57 13.53 -12.71
N GLY A 352 -8.45 13.93 -13.32
CA GLY A 352 -8.19 13.73 -14.75
C GLY A 352 -8.28 12.26 -15.18
N PRO A 353 -7.53 11.33 -14.55
CA PRO A 353 -7.67 9.90 -14.83
C PRO A 353 -9.07 9.34 -14.57
N ILE A 354 -9.78 9.82 -13.54
CA ILE A 354 -11.16 9.40 -13.26
C ILE A 354 -12.10 9.84 -14.39
N ILE A 355 -11.94 11.06 -14.92
CA ILE A 355 -12.71 11.54 -16.08
C ILE A 355 -12.43 10.66 -17.32
N GLY A 356 -11.17 10.31 -17.56
CA GLY A 356 -10.81 9.34 -18.60
C GLY A 356 -11.55 8.01 -18.42
N GLY A 357 -11.53 7.46 -17.21
CA GLY A 357 -12.27 6.25 -16.86
C GLY A 357 -13.77 6.37 -17.06
N LEU A 358 -14.39 7.49 -16.68
CA LEU A 358 -15.80 7.80 -16.89
C LEU A 358 -16.16 7.75 -18.38
N VAL A 359 -15.36 8.40 -19.23
CA VAL A 359 -15.55 8.35 -20.69
C VAL A 359 -15.47 6.90 -21.19
N GLY A 360 -14.51 6.12 -20.70
CA GLY A 360 -14.41 4.69 -21.02
C GLY A 360 -15.67 3.90 -20.63
N PHE A 361 -16.23 4.13 -19.44
CA PHE A 361 -17.47 3.46 -19.03
C PHE A 361 -18.67 3.88 -19.87
N ILE A 362 -18.80 5.18 -20.18
CA ILE A 362 -19.88 5.70 -21.04
C ILE A 362 -19.81 5.10 -22.44
N ILE A 363 -18.62 5.03 -23.04
CA ILE A 363 -18.42 4.36 -24.35
C ILE A 363 -18.87 2.90 -24.25
N SER A 364 -18.46 2.18 -23.21
CA SER A 364 -18.82 0.76 -23.03
C SER A 364 -20.32 0.51 -22.86
N MET A 365 -21.08 1.48 -22.35
CA MET A 365 -22.55 1.40 -22.27
C MET A 365 -23.24 1.76 -23.60
N SER A 366 -22.66 2.70 -24.34
CA SER A 366 -23.32 3.40 -25.45
C SER A 366 -23.15 2.69 -26.80
N THR A 367 -22.11 1.87 -26.97
CA THR A 367 -21.85 1.17 -28.23
C THR A 367 -21.55 -0.31 -28.04
N LEU A 368 -21.88 -1.11 -29.05
CA LEU A 368 -21.51 -2.52 -29.17
C LEU A 368 -20.27 -2.74 -30.05
N ASN A 369 -19.71 -1.67 -30.63
CA ASN A 369 -18.55 -1.75 -31.51
C ASN A 369 -17.31 -2.24 -30.73
N THR A 370 -16.71 -3.33 -31.20
CA THR A 370 -15.56 -3.99 -30.55
C THR A 370 -14.36 -3.07 -30.38
N ALA A 371 -14.00 -2.29 -31.41
CA ALA A 371 -12.84 -1.40 -31.35
C ALA A 371 -13.05 -0.27 -30.34
N ALA A 372 -14.22 0.35 -30.35
CA ALA A 372 -14.56 1.41 -29.40
C ALA A 372 -14.55 0.90 -27.94
N ARG A 373 -15.11 -0.28 -27.70
CA ARG A 373 -15.11 -0.89 -26.36
C ARG A 373 -13.72 -1.36 -25.92
N TYR A 374 -12.87 -1.78 -26.84
CA TYR A 374 -11.48 -2.11 -26.52
C TYR A 374 -10.69 -0.86 -26.11
N VAL A 375 -10.81 0.25 -26.84
CA VAL A 375 -10.23 1.55 -26.45
C VAL A 375 -10.77 2.02 -25.10
N ALA A 376 -12.06 1.79 -24.84
CA ALA A 376 -12.66 2.09 -23.55
C ALA A 376 -12.01 1.34 -22.37
N LEU A 377 -11.55 0.10 -22.56
CA LEU A 377 -10.83 -0.65 -21.52
C LEU A 377 -9.49 0.01 -21.14
N PHE A 378 -8.78 0.63 -22.09
CA PHE A 378 -7.56 1.40 -21.80
C PHE A 378 -7.87 2.62 -20.94
N LEU A 379 -8.94 3.34 -21.28
CA LEU A 379 -9.38 4.50 -20.52
C LEU A 379 -9.83 4.11 -19.10
N GLN A 380 -10.59 3.02 -18.96
CA GLN A 380 -11.00 2.49 -17.64
C GLN A 380 -9.79 2.07 -16.80
N ALA A 381 -8.84 1.32 -17.37
CA ALA A 381 -7.63 0.90 -16.66
C ALA A 381 -6.78 2.10 -16.23
N SER A 382 -6.70 3.16 -17.05
CA SER A 382 -5.96 4.38 -16.73
C SER A 382 -6.50 5.12 -15.49
N ALA A 383 -7.75 4.87 -15.08
CA ALA A 383 -8.31 5.43 -13.86
C ALA A 383 -7.53 5.03 -12.60
N TYR A 384 -6.73 3.95 -12.62
CA TYR A 384 -5.82 3.59 -11.52
C TYR A 384 -4.67 4.59 -11.32
N ALA A 385 -4.36 5.42 -12.32
CA ALA A 385 -3.34 6.46 -12.18
C ALA A 385 -3.70 7.49 -11.10
N GLY A 386 -4.99 7.80 -10.95
CA GLY A 386 -5.47 8.69 -9.89
C GLY A 386 -5.42 8.04 -8.51
N PHE A 387 -5.55 6.71 -8.42
CA PHE A 387 -5.56 5.96 -7.16
C PHE A 387 -4.21 6.06 -6.45
N ILE A 388 -3.12 5.95 -7.20
CA ILE A 388 -1.75 6.09 -6.68
C ILE A 388 -1.52 7.51 -6.12
N VAL A 389 -1.94 8.54 -6.86
CA VAL A 389 -1.82 9.93 -6.42
C VAL A 389 -2.70 10.21 -5.19
N PHE A 390 -3.91 9.65 -5.15
CA PHE A 390 -4.81 9.75 -4.01
C PHE A 390 -4.19 9.18 -2.74
N TYR A 391 -3.53 8.02 -2.85
CA TYR A 391 -2.83 7.41 -1.71
C TYR A 391 -1.71 8.30 -1.17
N SER A 392 -0.93 8.91 -2.06
CA SER A 392 0.09 9.91 -1.69
C SER A 392 -0.55 11.15 -1.04
N TRP A 393 -1.70 11.60 -1.55
CA TRP A 393 -2.41 12.76 -1.03
C TRP A 393 -2.84 12.55 0.43
N ILE A 394 -3.44 11.40 0.75
CA ILE A 394 -3.79 11.01 2.13
C ILE A 394 -2.60 11.20 3.06
N SER A 395 -1.42 10.69 2.68
CA SER A 395 -0.22 10.76 3.52
C SER A 395 0.26 12.20 3.76
N SER A 396 0.11 13.08 2.76
CA SER A 396 0.51 14.49 2.83
C SER A 396 -0.49 15.40 3.55
N SER A 397 -1.78 15.05 3.57
CA SER A 397 -2.83 15.90 4.13
C SER A 397 -2.96 15.83 5.65
N PHE A 398 -2.26 14.90 6.32
CA PHE A 398 -2.27 14.75 7.78
C PHE A 398 -0.85 14.83 8.37
N PRO A 399 -0.21 16.01 8.46
CA PRO A 399 1.22 16.11 8.78
C PRO A 399 1.55 15.77 10.24
N ARG A 400 0.73 16.20 11.23
CA ARG A 400 1.02 16.06 12.68
C ARG A 400 -0.25 15.99 13.54
N PRO A 401 -0.21 15.40 14.76
CA PRO A 401 0.89 14.62 15.34
C PRO A 401 1.16 13.30 14.58
N PRO A 402 2.39 12.74 14.63
CA PRO A 402 2.73 11.49 13.94
C PRO A 402 1.81 10.32 14.31
N ALA A 403 1.42 10.22 15.59
CA ALA A 403 0.46 9.22 16.07
C ALA A 403 -0.90 9.35 15.38
N LYS A 404 -1.44 10.58 15.24
CA LYS A 404 -2.69 10.85 14.53
C LYS A 404 -2.58 10.50 13.05
N ARG A 405 -1.46 10.87 12.40
CA ARG A 405 -1.20 10.57 10.99
C ARG A 405 -1.22 9.07 10.70
N ALA A 406 -0.48 8.29 11.48
CA ALA A 406 -0.40 6.84 11.31
C ALA A 406 -1.78 6.18 11.46
N VAL A 407 -2.53 6.58 12.49
CA VAL A 407 -3.89 6.07 12.73
C VAL A 407 -4.86 6.50 11.63
N ALA A 408 -4.78 7.75 11.15
CA ALA A 408 -5.63 8.24 10.06
C ALA A 408 -5.42 7.47 8.75
N ILE A 409 -4.16 7.27 8.34
CA ILE A 409 -3.83 6.50 7.13
C ILE A 409 -4.34 5.06 7.25
N ALA A 410 -4.12 4.42 8.41
CA ALA A 410 -4.58 3.07 8.67
C ALA A 410 -6.11 2.95 8.63
N MET A 411 -6.82 3.89 9.27
CA MET A 411 -8.29 3.94 9.26
C MET A 411 -8.86 4.14 7.85
N ILE A 412 -8.30 5.08 7.07
CA ILE A 412 -8.73 5.35 5.70
C ILE A 412 -8.51 4.10 4.82
N ASN A 413 -7.35 3.46 4.93
CA ASN A 413 -7.07 2.26 4.16
C ASN A 413 -7.98 1.09 4.55
N ALA A 414 -8.14 0.81 5.85
CA ALA A 414 -9.00 -0.28 6.32
C ALA A 414 -10.46 -0.09 5.90
N PHE A 415 -10.99 1.13 6.05
CA PHE A 415 -12.37 1.44 5.66
C PHE A 415 -12.58 1.36 4.14
N SER A 416 -11.57 1.69 3.34
CA SER A 416 -11.65 1.58 1.88
C SER A 416 -11.82 0.15 1.37
N GLN A 417 -11.39 -0.85 2.14
CA GLN A 417 -11.58 -2.26 1.79
C GLN A 417 -13.06 -2.67 1.78
N LEU A 418 -13.94 -1.95 2.49
CA LEU A 418 -15.38 -2.10 2.33
C LEU A 418 -15.83 -1.84 0.89
N GLY A 419 -15.10 -0.99 0.16
CA GLY A 419 -15.34 -0.74 -1.26
C GLY A 419 -15.05 -1.96 -2.13
N ASN A 420 -14.04 -2.77 -1.78
CA ASN A 420 -13.76 -4.03 -2.48
C ASN A 420 -14.84 -5.09 -2.20
N ILE A 421 -15.34 -5.13 -0.96
CA ILE A 421 -16.47 -6.00 -0.58
C ILE A 421 -17.72 -5.62 -1.37
N ALA A 422 -18.11 -4.34 -1.35
CA ALA A 422 -19.26 -3.85 -2.11
C ALA A 422 -19.07 -4.05 -3.62
N GLY A 423 -17.89 -3.69 -4.14
CA GLY A 423 -17.51 -3.83 -5.55
C GLY A 423 -17.60 -5.26 -6.08
N SER A 424 -17.35 -6.26 -5.23
CA SER A 424 -17.48 -7.68 -5.60
C SER A 424 -18.92 -8.05 -6.03
N TYR A 425 -19.94 -7.38 -5.48
CA TYR A 425 -21.34 -7.60 -5.83
C TYR A 425 -21.86 -6.70 -6.96
N VAL A 426 -21.20 -5.56 -7.23
CA VAL A 426 -21.61 -4.61 -8.28
C VAL A 426 -21.67 -5.27 -9.66
N TRP A 427 -20.75 -6.19 -9.94
CA TRP A 427 -20.61 -6.86 -11.23
C TRP A 427 -21.46 -8.13 -11.37
N ASN A 428 -22.36 -8.40 -10.42
CA ASN A 428 -23.34 -9.49 -10.52
C ASN A 428 -24.57 -9.11 -11.40
N MET A 429 -24.67 -7.85 -11.85
CA MET A 429 -25.82 -7.32 -12.59
C MET A 429 -25.66 -7.48 -14.11
N SER A 430 -25.53 -8.73 -14.59
CA SER A 430 -25.25 -9.04 -16.00
C SER A 430 -26.45 -8.99 -16.93
N GLU A 431 -27.68 -8.93 -16.40
CA GLU A 431 -28.94 -9.03 -17.16
C GLU A 431 -29.06 -8.03 -18.32
N ASN A 432 -28.47 -6.84 -18.19
CA ASN A 432 -28.45 -5.79 -19.23
C ASN A 432 -27.06 -5.54 -19.82
N GLY A 433 -26.23 -6.57 -19.98
CA GLY A 433 -24.87 -6.42 -20.53
C GLY A 433 -23.96 -5.56 -19.64
N PHE A 434 -24.10 -5.71 -18.32
CA PHE A 434 -23.40 -4.93 -17.28
C PHE A 434 -23.71 -3.44 -17.22
N ARG A 435 -24.71 -2.93 -17.96
CA ARG A 435 -25.10 -1.50 -17.92
C ARG A 435 -25.36 -0.97 -16.51
N ASN A 436 -26.05 -1.75 -15.68
CA ASN A 436 -26.31 -1.37 -14.29
C ASN A 436 -25.01 -1.29 -13.48
N SER A 437 -24.10 -2.27 -13.64
CA SER A 437 -22.78 -2.27 -13.01
C SER A 437 -21.94 -1.06 -13.42
N TYR A 438 -21.89 -0.77 -14.72
CA TYR A 438 -21.22 0.43 -15.22
C TYR A 438 -21.84 1.70 -14.63
N GLY A 439 -23.17 1.74 -14.47
CA GLY A 439 -23.89 2.89 -13.92
C GLY A 439 -23.52 3.15 -12.46
N VAL A 440 -23.46 2.09 -11.65
CA VAL A 440 -22.99 2.17 -10.25
C VAL A 440 -21.55 2.68 -10.18
N VAL A 441 -20.65 2.14 -11.00
CA VAL A 441 -19.25 2.59 -11.02
C VAL A 441 -19.10 4.04 -11.45
N THR A 442 -19.84 4.45 -12.48
CA THR A 442 -19.87 5.85 -12.96
C THR A 442 -20.36 6.78 -11.85
N ALA A 443 -21.42 6.40 -11.13
CA ALA A 443 -21.93 7.16 -9.99
C ALA A 443 -20.89 7.26 -8.86
N MET A 444 -20.18 6.17 -8.55
CA MET A 444 -19.13 6.17 -7.52
C MET A 444 -17.92 7.03 -7.91
N PHE A 445 -17.55 7.09 -9.19
CA PHE A 445 -16.56 8.04 -9.70
C PHE A 445 -17.03 9.49 -9.58
N CYS A 446 -18.30 9.80 -9.85
CA CYS A 446 -18.86 11.13 -9.60
C CYS A 446 -18.81 11.50 -8.11
N VAL A 447 -19.16 10.56 -7.21
CA VAL A 447 -19.03 10.74 -5.76
C VAL A 447 -17.57 10.98 -5.37
N THR A 448 -16.63 10.27 -6.00
CA THR A 448 -15.19 10.45 -5.77
C THR A 448 -14.73 11.85 -6.19
N ILE A 449 -15.15 12.34 -7.36
CA ILE A 449 -14.83 13.69 -7.83
C ILE A 449 -15.40 14.75 -6.89
N ALA A 450 -16.67 14.60 -6.49
CA ALA A 450 -17.31 15.50 -5.52
C ALA A 450 -16.58 15.49 -4.17
N GLY A 451 -16.19 14.30 -3.68
CA GLY A 451 -15.42 14.14 -2.46
C GLY A 451 -14.03 14.79 -2.53
N CYS A 452 -13.31 14.59 -3.63
CA CYS A 452 -12.03 15.27 -3.90
C CYS A 452 -12.20 16.79 -3.93
N PHE A 453 -13.29 17.29 -4.52
CA PHE A 453 -13.57 18.72 -4.60
C PHE A 453 -13.90 19.32 -3.23
N ILE A 454 -14.73 18.64 -2.44
CA ILE A 454 -15.01 19.02 -1.04
C ILE A 454 -13.72 19.05 -0.24
N PHE A 455 -12.88 18.04 -0.37
CA PHE A 455 -11.60 17.98 0.33
C PHE A 455 -10.65 19.11 -0.10
N LYS A 456 -10.55 19.39 -1.40
CA LYS A 456 -9.86 20.56 -1.95
C LYS A 456 -10.38 21.86 -1.33
N LEU A 457 -11.69 22.07 -1.24
CA LEU A 457 -12.26 23.27 -0.61
C LEU A 457 -11.90 23.38 0.87
N ILE A 458 -11.87 22.25 1.59
CA ILE A 458 -11.43 22.22 3.00
C ILE A 458 -9.95 22.63 3.10
N LEU A 459 -9.08 22.07 2.26
CA LEU A 459 -7.65 22.42 2.26
C LEU A 459 -7.40 23.88 1.87
N VAL A 460 -8.10 24.40 0.86
CA VAL A 460 -8.02 25.82 0.47
C VAL A 460 -8.50 26.72 1.60
N ARG A 461 -9.58 26.37 2.30
CA ARG A 461 -10.04 27.13 3.48
C ARG A 461 -9.02 27.09 4.61
N LEU A 462 -8.38 25.95 4.85
CA LEU A 462 -7.32 25.82 5.85
C LEU A 462 -6.09 26.65 5.48
N ASN A 463 -5.67 26.64 4.21
CA ASN A 463 -4.60 27.49 3.71
C ASN A 463 -4.94 28.98 3.90
N LYS A 464 -6.19 29.39 3.60
CA LYS A 464 -6.64 30.77 3.86
C LYS A 464 -6.63 31.14 5.34
N ARG A 465 -7.05 30.24 6.23
CA ARG A 465 -6.99 30.50 7.68
C ARG A 465 -5.57 30.56 8.23
N LEU A 466 -4.64 29.83 7.61
CA LEU A 466 -3.21 29.94 7.88
C LEU A 466 -2.67 31.30 7.38
N ASP A 467 -3.14 31.77 6.22
CA ASP A 467 -2.79 33.09 5.67
C ASP A 467 -3.35 34.23 6.54
N ASP A 468 -4.59 34.08 7.01
CA ASP A 468 -5.31 35.05 7.85
C ASP A 468 -4.85 35.03 9.32
N GLY A 469 -3.96 34.11 9.71
CA GLY A 469 -3.43 33.96 11.08
C GLY A 469 -4.47 33.55 12.13
N THR A 470 -5.69 33.16 11.72
CA THR A 470 -6.81 32.81 12.62
C THR A 470 -6.72 31.39 13.15
N ASP A 471 -6.22 30.47 12.32
CA ASP A 471 -5.70 29.17 12.74
C ASP A 471 -4.17 29.26 12.63
N ALA A 472 -3.55 30.25 13.27
CA ALA A 472 -2.13 30.12 13.60
C ALA A 472 -2.02 28.77 14.31
N TRP A 473 -1.14 27.87 13.82
CA TRP A 473 -0.74 26.72 14.61
C TRP A 473 -0.64 27.21 16.05
N VAL A 474 -1.39 26.61 16.99
CA VAL A 474 -1.09 26.86 18.40
C VAL A 474 0.33 26.34 18.54
N VAL A 475 1.28 27.26 18.36
CA VAL A 475 2.69 27.00 18.46
C VAL A 475 2.88 26.81 19.95
N HIS A 476 2.55 25.62 20.43
CA HIS A 476 3.17 25.12 21.62
C HIS A 476 4.67 25.31 21.39
N GLY A 477 5.35 26.00 22.32
CA GLY A 477 6.77 26.35 22.16
C GLY A 477 7.60 25.15 21.71
N ASP A 478 7.26 23.99 22.25
CA ASP A 478 7.82 22.68 21.89
C ASP A 478 7.75 22.37 20.38
N VAL A 479 6.64 22.68 19.69
CA VAL A 479 6.44 22.29 18.27
C VAL A 479 7.24 23.16 17.29
N ALA A 480 7.45 24.43 17.65
CA ALA A 480 8.32 25.33 16.90
C ALA A 480 9.79 25.00 17.06
N GLU A 481 10.20 24.71 18.30
CA GLU A 481 11.54 24.20 18.60
C GLU A 481 11.80 22.86 17.91
N GLN A 482 10.80 21.97 17.87
CA GLN A 482 10.84 20.71 17.13
C GLN A 482 11.00 20.91 15.63
N THR A 483 10.25 21.83 15.00
CA THR A 483 10.32 22.02 13.54
C THR A 483 11.64 22.63 13.10
N ALA A 484 12.17 23.55 13.91
CA ALA A 484 13.49 24.13 13.71
C ALA A 484 14.59 23.07 13.80
N ARG A 485 14.55 22.25 14.85
CA ARG A 485 15.49 21.12 15.01
C ARG A 485 15.39 20.12 13.85
N ASN A 486 14.18 19.82 13.37
CA ASN A 486 13.96 18.81 12.34
C ASN A 486 14.41 19.22 10.93
N GLU A 487 14.47 20.52 10.65
CA GLU A 487 14.98 21.02 9.38
C GLU A 487 16.42 21.55 9.48
N GLY A 488 17.04 21.44 10.66
CA GLY A 488 18.42 21.91 10.91
C GLY A 488 18.55 23.43 10.94
N VAL A 489 17.48 24.14 11.30
CA VAL A 489 17.34 25.60 11.23
C VAL A 489 17.03 26.18 12.61
N SER A 490 17.17 27.50 12.78
CA SER A 490 16.90 28.16 14.06
C SER A 490 15.44 28.02 14.51
N VAL A 491 15.13 28.13 15.81
CA VAL A 491 13.74 28.09 16.35
C VAL A 491 12.81 29.10 15.65
N GLU A 492 13.37 30.23 15.25
CA GLU A 492 12.69 31.24 14.43
C GLU A 492 12.47 30.79 12.99
N GLU A 493 13.44 30.16 12.34
CA GLU A 493 13.27 29.58 11.00
C GLU A 493 12.33 28.38 11.01
N GLY A 494 12.32 27.54 12.05
CA GLY A 494 11.31 26.48 12.19
C GLY A 494 9.91 27.05 12.39
N LYS A 495 9.77 28.15 13.14
CA LYS A 495 8.50 28.92 13.20
C LYS A 495 8.14 29.47 11.82
N ASN A 496 9.11 29.92 11.03
CA ASN A 496 8.87 30.44 9.68
C ASN A 496 8.50 29.33 8.68
N LEU A 497 9.16 28.17 8.73
CA LEU A 497 8.81 26.99 7.93
C LEU A 497 7.42 26.46 8.27
N MET A 498 7.02 26.52 9.55
CA MET A 498 5.65 26.20 9.95
C MET A 498 4.63 27.24 9.47
N LYS A 499 5.01 28.51 9.36
CA LYS A 499 4.18 29.57 8.75
C LYS A 499 4.09 29.43 7.23
N ASP A 500 5.14 28.91 6.60
CA ASP A 500 5.22 28.65 5.15
C ASP A 500 4.59 27.31 4.73
N PHE A 501 4.22 26.46 5.70
CA PHE A 501 3.51 25.21 5.42
C PHE A 501 2.17 25.50 4.75
N ARG A 502 1.98 24.93 3.56
CA ARG A 502 0.70 24.91 2.85
C ARG A 502 0.26 23.48 2.62
N TYR A 503 -1.03 23.21 2.82
CA TYR A 503 -1.61 21.96 2.38
C TYR A 503 -1.56 21.86 0.85
N LEU A 504 -1.08 20.73 0.34
CA LEU A 504 -1.09 20.42 -1.09
C LEU A 504 -2.53 20.20 -1.56
N VAL A 505 -2.96 21.01 -2.54
CA VAL A 505 -4.35 21.08 -3.01
C VAL A 505 -4.65 20.12 -4.15
#